data_AF-A0A423LIH4-F1
#
_entry.id   AF-A0A423LIH4-F1
#
_cell.length_a   1.000
_cell.length_b   1.000
_cell.length_c   1.000
_cell.angle_alpha   90.00
_cell.angle_beta   90.00
_cell.angle_gamma   90.00
#
_symmetry.space_group_name_H-M   'P 1'
#
loop_
_entity.id
_entity.type
_entity.pdbx_description
1 polymer ?
#
loop_
_entity_poly.entity_id
_entity_poly.type
_entity_poly.pdbx_seq_one_letter_code
_entity_poly.pdbx_strand_id
1 'polypeptide(L)'
;MSDETYAATVQASALAIEDSEHRARLLSEMWQGLGLPDEIRDQLFQSPDKPLVQAAEQELLKEVQRMRANRPPVAEEGKRLRRPASMRGLQV
;
A
#
# COMPACT_ATOMS: atom_id res chain seq x y z
N MET A 1 -25.57 15.07 -33.30
CA MET A 1 -24.77 15.55 -32.15
C MET A 1 -25.06 14.78 -30.86
N SER A 2 -26.03 13.85 -30.83
CA SER A 2 -26.41 13.06 -29.65
C SER A 2 -25.55 11.81 -29.43
N ASP A 3 -25.24 11.07 -30.50
CA ASP A 3 -24.53 9.79 -30.39
C ASP A 3 -23.07 9.93 -29.96
N GLU A 4 -22.39 10.98 -30.43
CA GLU A 4 -20.97 11.22 -30.09
C GLU A 4 -20.80 11.62 -28.62
N THR A 5 -21.71 12.45 -28.10
CA THR A 5 -21.76 12.81 -26.67
C THR A 5 -22.08 11.59 -25.79
N TYR A 6 -23.00 10.72 -26.25
CA TYR A 6 -23.36 9.50 -25.54
C TYR A 6 -22.18 8.51 -25.50
N ALA A 7 -21.50 8.29 -26.63
CA ALA A 7 -20.31 7.44 -26.70
C ALA A 7 -19.19 7.93 -25.76
N ALA A 8 -18.93 9.24 -25.73
CA ALA A 8 -17.97 9.84 -24.81
C ALA A 8 -18.34 9.62 -23.34
N THR A 9 -19.63 9.73 -23.00
CA THR A 9 -20.13 9.49 -21.63
C THR A 9 -19.96 8.03 -21.22
N VAL A 10 -20.25 7.08 -22.10
CA VAL A 10 -20.06 5.65 -21.86
C VAL A 10 -18.58 5.34 -21.64
N GLN A 11 -17.70 5.89 -22.48
CA GLN A 11 -16.26 5.71 -22.33
C GLN A 11 -15.73 6.29 -21.01
N ALA A 12 -16.13 7.51 -20.66
CA ALA A 12 -15.77 8.12 -19.38
C ALA A 12 -16.26 7.29 -18.19
N SER A 13 -17.47 6.72 -18.29
CA SER A 13 -18.04 5.86 -17.26
C SER A 13 -17.25 4.56 -17.11
N ALA A 14 -16.84 3.94 -18.23
CA ALA A 14 -16.04 2.72 -18.21
C ALA A 14 -14.69 2.93 -17.50
N LEU A 15 -13.99 4.04 -17.83
CA LEU A 15 -12.73 4.40 -17.18
C LEU A 15 -12.90 4.67 -15.68
N ALA A 16 -13.97 5.36 -15.28
CA ALA A 16 -14.24 5.63 -13.87
C ALA A 16 -14.55 4.36 -13.07
N ILE A 17 -15.23 3.38 -13.67
CA ILE A 17 -15.49 2.08 -13.05
C ILE A 17 -14.17 1.32 -12.86
N GLU A 18 -13.35 1.23 -13.91
CA GLU A 18 -12.04 0.56 -13.86
C GLU A 18 -11.12 1.17 -12.79
N ASP A 19 -11.05 2.49 -12.71
CA ASP A 19 -10.26 3.20 -11.68
C ASP A 19 -10.79 2.89 -10.26
N SER A 20 -12.12 2.88 -10.09
CA SER A 20 -12.75 2.54 -8.81
C SER A 20 -12.44 1.11 -8.37
N GLU A 21 -12.48 0.14 -9.29
CA GLU A 21 -12.11 -1.25 -9.02
C GLU A 21 -10.63 -1.38 -8.66
N HIS A 22 -9.75 -0.70 -9.40
CA HIS A 22 -8.32 -0.70 -9.14
C HIS A 22 -8.00 -0.12 -7.75
N ARG A 23 -8.63 1.00 -7.41
CA ARG A 23 -8.55 1.63 -6.09
C ARG A 23 -9.01 0.68 -4.99
N ALA A 24 -10.17 0.04 -5.13
CA ALA A 24 -10.70 -0.88 -4.14
C ALA A 24 -9.76 -2.08 -3.88
N ARG A 25 -9.14 -2.60 -4.94
CA ARG A 25 -8.13 -3.66 -4.84
C ARG A 25 -6.91 -3.20 -4.05
N LEU A 26 -6.34 -2.04 -4.39
CA LEU A 26 -5.15 -1.51 -3.70
C LEU A 26 -5.41 -1.26 -2.22
N LEU A 27 -6.57 -0.71 -1.86
CA LEU A 27 -6.97 -0.53 -0.46
C LEU A 27 -7.04 -1.87 0.28
N SER A 28 -7.60 -2.90 -0.36
CA SER A 28 -7.68 -4.24 0.21
C SER A 28 -6.30 -4.85 0.44
N GLU A 29 -5.40 -4.75 -0.54
CA GLU A 29 -4.03 -5.24 -0.43
C GLU A 29 -3.24 -4.52 0.68
N MET A 30 -3.38 -3.18 0.77
CA MET A 30 -2.76 -2.39 1.84
C MET A 30 -3.30 -2.76 3.22
N TRP A 31 -4.62 -2.88 3.35
CA TRP A 31 -5.29 -3.22 4.61
C TRP A 31 -4.89 -4.61 5.11
N GLN A 32 -4.87 -5.60 4.22
CA GLN A 32 -4.39 -6.94 4.52
C GLN A 32 -2.91 -6.94 4.93
N GLY A 33 -2.09 -6.09 4.32
CA GLY A 33 -0.70 -5.88 4.71
C GLY A 33 -0.52 -5.39 6.16
N LEU A 34 -1.54 -4.76 6.75
CA LEU A 34 -1.56 -4.35 8.16
C LEU A 34 -2.05 -5.48 9.10
N GLY A 35 -2.62 -6.56 8.57
CA GLY A 35 -3.19 -7.66 9.37
C GLY A 35 -4.48 -7.30 10.10
N LEU A 36 -5.24 -6.32 9.59
CA LEU A 36 -6.50 -5.86 10.18
C LEU A 36 -7.71 -6.61 9.61
N PRO A 37 -8.82 -6.76 10.36
CA PRO A 37 -10.04 -7.41 9.88
C PRO A 37 -10.68 -6.67 8.70
N ASP A 38 -11.16 -7.42 7.71
CA ASP A 38 -11.81 -6.87 6.51
C ASP A 38 -13.15 -6.18 6.82
N GLU A 39 -13.85 -6.58 7.89
CA GLU A 39 -15.14 -5.95 8.25
C GLU A 39 -15.00 -4.46 8.59
N ILE A 40 -13.85 -4.06 9.15
CA ILE A 40 -13.56 -2.67 9.53
C ILE A 40 -13.21 -1.84 8.29
N ARG A 41 -12.53 -2.46 7.30
CA ARG A 41 -12.20 -1.81 6.03
C ARG A 41 -13.46 -1.31 5.34
N ASP A 42 -14.46 -2.17 5.21
CA ASP A 42 -15.69 -1.84 4.48
C ASP A 42 -16.49 -0.74 5.18
N GLN A 43 -16.54 -0.75 6.52
CA GLN A 43 -17.15 0.34 7.30
C GLN A 43 -16.44 1.69 7.09
N LEU A 44 -15.11 1.67 6.98
CA LEU A 44 -14.31 2.88 6.84
C LEU A 44 -14.36 3.47 5.43
N PHE A 45 -14.23 2.64 4.40
CA PHE A 45 -14.07 3.09 3.01
C PHE A 45 -15.38 3.15 2.21
N GLN A 46 -16.50 2.60 2.72
CA GLN A 46 -17.84 2.75 2.12
C GLN A 46 -18.65 3.91 2.73
N SER A 47 -18.02 4.78 3.54
CA SER A 47 -18.68 5.95 4.10
C SER A 47 -19.20 6.89 2.99
N PRO A 48 -20.40 7.48 3.14
CA PRO A 48 -20.92 8.48 2.20
C PRO A 48 -20.11 9.80 2.24
N ASP A 49 -19.33 10.02 3.30
CA ASP A 49 -18.46 11.19 3.46
C ASP A 49 -17.16 11.00 2.65
N LYS A 50 -17.17 11.48 1.40
CA LYS A 50 -16.01 11.37 0.48
C LYS A 50 -14.74 12.01 1.05
N PRO A 51 -14.75 13.23 1.63
CA PRO A 51 -13.59 13.79 2.32
C PRO A 51 -13.01 12.88 3.41
N LEU A 52 -13.88 12.28 4.24
CA LEU A 52 -13.44 11.37 5.29
C LEU A 52 -12.78 10.10 4.71
N VAL A 53 -13.39 9.52 3.67
CA VAL A 53 -12.83 8.35 2.98
C VAL A 53 -11.45 8.69 2.41
N GLN A 54 -11.30 9.82 1.72
CA GLN A 54 -10.01 10.25 1.16
C GLN A 54 -8.95 10.46 2.26
N ALA A 55 -9.32 11.05 3.39
CA ALA A 55 -8.41 11.20 4.53
C ALA A 55 -7.96 9.84 5.07
N ALA A 56 -8.90 8.89 5.23
CA ALA A 56 -8.59 7.53 5.68
C ALA A 56 -7.66 6.79 4.71
N GLU A 57 -7.81 6.96 3.40
CA GLU A 57 -6.92 6.36 2.40
C GLU A 57 -5.49 6.89 2.51
N GLN A 58 -5.35 8.20 2.72
CA GLN A 58 -4.05 8.84 2.90
C GLN A 58 -3.37 8.37 4.18
N GLU A 59 -4.11 8.22 5.29
CA GLU A 59 -3.57 7.67 6.53
C GLU A 59 -3.16 6.20 6.39
N LEU A 60 -3.97 5.38 5.70
CA LEU A 60 -3.61 3.99 5.38
C LEU A 60 -2.29 3.93 4.60
N LEU A 61 -2.15 4.77 3.56
CA LEU A 61 -0.94 4.85 2.76
C LEU A 61 0.29 5.24 3.62
N LYS A 62 0.13 6.24 4.50
CA LYS A 62 1.20 6.67 5.42
C LYS A 62 1.63 5.55 6.36
N GLU A 63 0.68 4.80 6.93
CA GLU A 63 1.02 3.71 7.85
C GLU A 63 1.72 2.55 7.14
N VAL A 64 1.27 2.18 5.93
CA VAL A 64 1.98 1.19 5.10
C VAL A 64 3.41 1.64 4.79
N GLN A 65 3.61 2.91 4.44
CA GLN A 65 4.94 3.47 4.20
C GLN A 65 5.80 3.44 5.47
N ARG A 66 5.23 3.80 6.62
CA ARG A 66 5.91 3.76 7.92
C ARG A 66 6.33 2.34 8.30
N MET A 67 5.45 1.36 8.12
CA MET A 67 5.78 -0.06 8.36
C MET A 67 6.92 -0.54 7.47
N ARG A 68 6.93 -0.15 6.19
CA ARG A 68 8.03 -0.48 5.27
C ARG A 68 9.34 0.19 5.68
N ALA A 69 9.31 1.44 6.12
CA ALA A 69 10.49 2.15 6.59
C ALA A 69 11.06 1.56 7.89
N ASN A 70 10.18 1.06 8.78
CA ASN A 70 10.57 0.44 10.04
C ASN A 70 10.96 -1.03 9.92
N ARG A 71 10.65 -1.69 8.79
CA ARG A 71 11.11 -3.04 8.53
C ARG A 71 12.62 -2.96 8.27
N PRO A 72 13.47 -3.62 9.08
CA PRO A 72 14.89 -3.65 8.79
C PRO A 72 15.08 -4.16 7.36
N PRO A 73 16.00 -3.58 6.57
CA PRO A 73 16.26 -4.08 5.23
C PRO A 73 16.54 -5.57 5.39
N VAL A 74 15.71 -6.40 4.76
CA VAL A 74 15.97 -7.84 4.68
C VAL A 74 17.36 -7.91 4.09
N ALA A 75 18.32 -8.30 4.93
CA ALA A 75 19.70 -8.44 4.51
C ALA A 75 19.61 -9.40 3.33
N GLU A 76 19.90 -8.88 2.13
CA GLU A 76 20.23 -9.68 0.97
C GLU A 76 21.11 -10.83 1.47
N GLU A 77 20.55 -12.03 1.50
CA GLU A 77 21.23 -13.28 1.81
C GLU A 77 22.31 -13.46 0.74
N GLY A 78 23.45 -12.79 0.93
CA GLY A 78 24.39 -12.63 -0.17
C GLY A 78 25.76 -12.09 0.17
N LYS A 79 26.00 -11.44 1.32
CA LYS A 79 27.36 -11.00 1.69
C LYS A 79 27.70 -11.29 3.14
N ARG A 80 28.36 -12.44 3.30
CA ARG A 80 29.16 -12.87 4.46
C ARG A 80 29.80 -11.68 5.17
N LEU A 81 29.34 -11.38 6.38
CA LEU A 81 30.06 -10.52 7.31
C LEU A 81 31.26 -11.31 7.84
N ARG A 82 32.40 -11.28 7.12
CA ARG A 82 33.68 -11.74 7.67
C ARG A 82 34.05 -10.80 8.82
N ARG A 83 33.77 -11.22 10.05
CA ARG A 83 34.43 -10.63 11.22
C ARG A 83 35.92 -10.98 11.10
N PRO A 84 36.85 -10.01 11.09
CA PRO A 84 38.26 -10.35 11.30
C PRO A 84 38.39 -10.94 12.71
N ALA A 85 39.07 -12.07 12.82
CA ALA A 85 39.40 -12.66 14.11
C ALA A 85 40.23 -11.62 14.90
N SER A 86 39.74 -11.23 16.08
CA SER A 86 40.51 -10.46 17.03
C SER A 86 41.73 -11.31 17.42
N MET A 87 42.93 -10.87 17.01
CA MET A 87 44.18 -11.41 17.54
C MET A 87 44.19 -11.16 19.04
N ARG A 88 43.92 -12.21 19.83
CA ARG A 88 44.31 -12.25 21.23
C ARG A 88 45.82 -12.01 21.28
N GLY A 89 46.24 -11.05 22.09
CA GLY A 89 47.64 -10.84 22.41
C GLY A 89 48.26 -12.17 22.86
N LEU A 90 49.24 -12.64 22.10
CA LEU A 90 50.17 -13.64 22.59
C LEU A 90 51.39 -12.86 23.07
N GLN A 91 51.49 -12.84 24.39
CA GLN A 91 52.65 -12.40 25.15
C GLN A 91 53.78 -13.40 24.86
N VAL A 92 54.90 -12.92 24.31
CA VAL A 92 56.21 -13.57 24.40
C VAL A 92 57.23 -12.51 24.75
#